data_AF-X0IM75-F1
#
_entry.id   AF-X0IM75-F1
#
_cell.length_a   1.000
_cell.length_b   1.000
_cell.length_c   1.000
_cell.angle_alpha   90.00
_cell.angle_beta   90.00
_cell.angle_gamma   90.00
#
_symmetry.space_group_name_H-M   'P 1'
#
loop_
_entity.id
_entity.type
_entity.pdbx_description
1 polymer ?
#
loop_
_entity_poly.entity_id
_entity_poly.type
_entity_poly.pdbx_seq_one_letter_code
_entity_poly.pdbx_strand_id
1 'polypeptide(L)'
;MATAQVNNFIGMQYAREGNEYEKEDYNFFNQQYATSSYIDVADHNLDPALILKPKDDNDVKSAISYAVEHKVGIAIKSGGHQYSGACSCSGNNVQLDVSNAYKDLKIISNPTIPVPDDRVLVFAGVGNQLQDFLAYLASHGLFAPTGQCAYVCLGGHGQTGGYGQLGRSFGLLGDYITEIRMIDHSGKVQIINKDQNAELFYAIRGGSPGNFGVITHYTIMVFKAKSYMGIENTIKTPKGPVKFQGPRGVKAFWLYNENTLKSLLGFVAAMSDAGNAPRGRDLCVNVLSTDFDITKLFPSFKNDEVWKGLQDTVFRFFPDNIRALLAGKLPPVIVLYAQWCPVGDQQKYDESTDAWFRQFRNLDNFKHGCVHFDEFPADMANMTGHWVFPQRREFPRPYVKRTYATNSKTLGKDGWVNTLVGRLGKICDPYEKLDDANERPVPNPLYDNCKLSAQIQCFGGENSMFYKNGDGSSAYSWRDSTVLQTVDCWYLNINDTNHKMSQNLANQWQKENDGVMIGAKSCFSKTDRRVLWGSWGSWVMASPDVWKTYYEDEAKYQRLGKARAAADPNGTFTANRESICCCTPKLGNIQLGFTVLREPLSVQPIS
;
A
#
# COMPACT_ATOMS: atom_id res chain seq x y z
N MET A 1 6.66 20.11 36.94
CA MET A 1 5.38 19.51 36.52
C MET A 1 5.59 18.01 36.54
N ALA A 2 4.68 17.23 37.13
CA ALA A 2 4.83 15.77 37.12
C ALA A 2 4.77 15.28 35.67
N THR A 3 5.75 14.48 35.25
CA THR A 3 5.79 13.85 33.93
C THR A 3 4.61 12.89 33.82
N ALA A 4 3.87 12.94 32.70
CA ALA A 4 2.78 12.01 32.46
C ALA A 4 3.35 10.58 32.43
N GLN A 5 2.90 9.72 33.34
CA GLN A 5 3.39 8.35 33.47
C GLN A 5 2.24 7.41 33.82
N VAL A 6 2.24 6.23 33.21
CA VAL A 6 1.31 5.15 33.51
C VAL A 6 1.91 4.26 34.61
N ASN A 7 1.18 4.13 35.71
CA ASN A 7 1.54 3.22 36.80
C ASN A 7 1.40 1.75 36.37
N ASN A 8 2.26 0.88 36.90
CA ASN A 8 2.25 -0.56 36.58
C ASN A 8 2.41 -0.86 35.08
N PHE A 9 3.16 -0.02 34.37
CA PHE A 9 3.52 -0.21 32.98
C PHE A 9 5.01 -0.55 32.90
N ILE A 10 5.33 -1.78 32.49
CA ILE A 10 6.70 -2.33 32.45
C ILE A 10 7.42 -2.04 31.14
N GLY A 11 6.67 -1.75 30.07
CA GLY A 11 7.20 -1.30 28.79
C GLY A 11 7.81 0.10 28.86
N MET A 12 8.27 0.59 27.71
CA MET A 12 8.91 1.91 27.63
C MET A 12 7.86 3.02 27.54
N GLN A 13 8.13 4.14 28.20
CA GLN A 13 7.25 5.32 28.21
C GLN A 13 8.07 6.56 27.87
N TYR A 14 7.58 7.39 26.96
CA TYR A 14 8.24 8.62 26.54
C TYR A 14 7.26 9.77 26.63
N ALA A 15 7.45 10.64 27.63
CA ALA A 15 6.64 11.83 27.81
C ALA A 15 7.20 12.98 26.95
N ARG A 16 6.30 13.77 26.34
CA ARG A 16 6.69 14.97 25.58
C ARG A 16 7.43 15.99 26.44
N GLU A 17 6.97 16.12 27.68
CA GLU A 17 7.62 16.96 28.69
C GLU A 17 8.57 16.08 29.50
N GLY A 18 9.85 16.40 29.43
CA GLY A 18 10.93 15.71 30.14
C GLY A 18 12.19 16.58 30.21
N ASN A 19 13.26 16.04 30.79
CA ASN A 19 14.59 16.63 30.71
C ASN A 19 15.12 16.61 29.25
N GLU A 20 16.31 17.19 29.02
CA GLU A 20 16.91 17.30 27.68
C GLU A 20 17.02 15.95 26.96
N TYR A 21 17.52 14.92 27.64
CA TYR A 21 17.71 13.58 27.06
C TYR A 21 16.37 12.85 26.82
N GLU A 22 15.42 12.99 27.75
CA GLU A 22 14.08 12.41 27.59
C GLU A 22 13.35 13.00 26.37
N LYS A 23 13.57 14.29 26.08
CA LYS A 23 13.02 14.95 24.88
C LYS A 23 13.66 14.44 23.60
N GLU A 24 14.95 14.14 23.59
CA GLU A 24 15.61 13.51 22.44
C GLU A 24 15.03 12.13 22.14
N ASP A 25 14.86 11.30 23.17
CA ASP A 25 14.21 9.99 23.06
C ASP A 25 12.76 10.14 22.56
N TYR A 26 11.98 11.03 23.16
CA TYR A 26 10.61 11.31 22.72
C TYR A 26 10.59 11.71 21.24
N ASN A 27 11.44 12.63 20.80
CA ASN A 27 11.51 13.09 19.40
C ASN A 27 11.86 11.94 18.44
N PHE A 28 12.74 11.02 18.86
CA PHE A 28 13.07 9.84 18.07
C PHE A 28 11.86 8.90 17.91
N PHE A 29 11.16 8.58 19.00
CA PHE A 29 10.02 7.65 18.97
C PHE A 29 8.72 8.27 18.45
N ASN A 30 8.61 9.61 18.46
CA ASN A 30 7.45 10.30 17.91
C ASN A 30 7.40 10.24 16.37
N GLN A 31 8.51 9.88 15.72
CA GLN A 31 8.56 9.80 14.26
C GLN A 31 7.58 8.77 13.67
N GLN A 32 6.75 9.24 12.75
CA GLN A 32 5.81 8.41 12.00
C GLN A 32 6.37 8.09 10.63
N TYR A 33 6.55 6.80 10.33
CA TYR A 33 7.22 6.39 9.10
C TYR A 33 6.56 7.00 7.84
N ALA A 34 5.26 6.82 7.60
CA ALA A 34 4.61 7.30 6.38
C ALA A 34 4.41 8.83 6.34
N THR A 35 4.17 9.46 7.49
CA THR A 35 3.81 10.89 7.54
C THR A 35 4.97 11.82 7.84
N SER A 36 6.12 11.30 8.30
CA SER A 36 7.32 12.07 8.67
C SER A 36 7.88 12.98 7.59
N SER A 37 7.43 12.87 6.34
CA SER A 37 7.82 13.81 5.30
C SER A 37 6.92 15.03 5.16
N TYR A 38 5.77 15.08 5.82
CA TYR A 38 4.81 16.20 5.70
C TYR A 38 4.95 17.22 6.83
N ILE A 39 6.19 17.48 7.26
CA ILE A 39 6.48 18.39 8.39
C ILE A 39 6.03 19.84 8.17
N ASP A 40 5.82 20.22 6.92
CA ASP A 40 5.40 21.55 6.46
C ASP A 40 3.88 21.72 6.38
N VAL A 41 3.10 20.65 6.55
CA VAL A 41 1.64 20.71 6.47
C VAL A 41 1.08 21.21 7.81
N ALA A 42 0.21 22.24 7.76
CA ALA A 42 -0.36 22.88 8.96
C ALA A 42 -1.03 21.91 9.96
N ASP A 43 -1.53 20.77 9.46
CA ASP A 43 -2.18 19.72 10.27
C ASP A 43 -1.24 18.59 10.72
N HIS A 44 0.06 18.67 10.47
CA HIS A 44 1.04 17.64 10.85
C HIS A 44 1.35 17.58 12.35
N ASN A 45 0.66 18.34 13.20
CA ASN A 45 0.83 18.20 14.65
C ASN A 45 0.39 16.80 15.11
N LEU A 46 1.40 15.94 15.32
CA LEU A 46 1.34 14.58 15.81
C LEU A 46 2.23 14.46 17.05
N ASP A 47 2.02 15.36 18.02
CA ASP A 47 2.77 15.42 19.27
C ASP A 47 1.92 14.89 20.45
N PRO A 48 1.83 13.56 20.64
CA PRO A 48 1.14 12.98 21.81
C PRO A 48 1.79 13.45 23.11
N ALA A 49 1.03 13.53 24.21
CA ALA A 49 1.65 13.82 25.50
C ALA A 49 2.52 12.67 25.99
N LEU A 50 2.17 11.43 25.61
CA LEU A 50 2.83 10.22 26.06
C LEU A 50 2.86 9.16 24.95
N ILE A 51 4.03 8.59 24.70
CA ILE A 51 4.22 7.42 23.83
C ILE A 51 4.49 6.21 24.71
N LEU A 52 3.66 5.19 24.58
CA LEU A 52 3.74 3.95 25.34
C LEU A 52 4.10 2.80 24.41
N LYS A 53 5.17 2.07 24.73
CA LYS A 53 5.60 0.86 24.01
C LYS A 53 5.39 -0.35 24.93
N PRO A 54 4.22 -1.00 24.88
CA PRO A 54 3.88 -2.06 25.81
C PRO A 54 4.76 -3.28 25.57
N LYS A 55 4.97 -4.06 26.62
CA LYS A 55 5.62 -5.37 26.55
C LYS A 55 4.61 -6.50 26.39
N ASP A 56 3.44 -6.36 27.01
CA ASP A 56 2.42 -7.41 27.07
C ASP A 56 0.99 -6.83 27.21
N ASP A 57 0.02 -7.74 27.40
CA ASP A 57 -1.39 -7.37 27.59
C ASP A 57 -1.65 -6.53 28.85
N ASN A 58 -0.86 -6.70 29.92
CA ASN A 58 -1.08 -5.94 31.15
C ASN A 58 -0.67 -4.48 30.95
N ASP A 59 0.41 -4.22 30.22
CA ASP A 59 0.78 -2.87 29.81
C ASP A 59 -0.32 -2.21 28.97
N VAL A 60 -0.89 -2.94 28.01
CA VAL A 60 -2.02 -2.43 27.21
C VAL A 60 -3.23 -2.11 28.09
N LYS A 61 -3.57 -2.97 29.05
CA LYS A 61 -4.66 -2.71 30.01
C LYS A 61 -4.38 -1.50 30.89
N SER A 62 -3.14 -1.34 31.37
CA SER A 62 -2.72 -0.17 32.16
C SER A 62 -2.84 1.11 31.34
N ALA A 63 -2.44 1.08 30.06
CA ALA A 63 -2.60 2.22 29.15
C ALA A 63 -4.08 2.59 28.92
N ILE A 64 -4.95 1.60 28.70
CA ILE A 64 -6.40 1.80 28.55
C ILE A 64 -7.00 2.38 29.84
N SER A 65 -6.64 1.81 31.00
CA SER A 65 -7.13 2.29 32.30
C SER A 65 -6.70 3.73 32.56
N TYR A 66 -5.44 4.06 32.28
CA TYR A 66 -4.92 5.43 32.36
C TYR A 66 -5.71 6.38 31.46
N ALA A 67 -5.96 6.00 30.21
CA ALA A 67 -6.71 6.82 29.26
C ALA A 67 -8.13 7.10 29.73
N VAL A 68 -8.82 6.08 30.25
CA VAL A 68 -10.18 6.22 30.82
C VAL A 68 -10.18 7.12 32.07
N GLU A 69 -9.26 6.90 33.01
CA GLU A 69 -9.14 7.67 34.25
C GLU A 69 -8.87 9.15 33.98
N HIS A 70 -7.96 9.44 33.03
CA HIS A 70 -7.51 10.79 32.70
C HIS A 70 -8.34 11.45 31.60
N LYS A 71 -9.34 10.75 31.06
CA LYS A 71 -10.20 11.21 29.95
C LYS A 71 -9.39 11.68 28.73
N VAL A 72 -8.36 10.91 28.38
CA VAL A 72 -7.55 11.12 27.18
C VAL A 72 -7.77 9.97 26.21
N GLY A 73 -7.60 10.21 24.91
CA GLY A 73 -7.72 9.16 23.91
C GLY A 73 -6.39 8.45 23.64
N ILE A 74 -6.48 7.28 23.00
CA ILE A 74 -5.37 6.45 22.53
C ILE A 74 -5.38 6.39 21.00
N ALA A 75 -4.22 6.64 20.39
CA ALA A 75 -3.95 6.29 18.99
C ALA A 75 -3.02 5.07 18.95
N ILE A 76 -3.35 4.08 18.13
CA ILE A 76 -2.65 2.80 18.11
C ILE A 76 -1.68 2.76 16.92
N LYS A 77 -0.41 2.44 17.20
CA LYS A 77 0.65 2.29 16.21
C LYS A 77 1.19 0.87 16.18
N SER A 78 1.32 0.32 14.98
CA SER A 78 2.05 -0.94 14.72
C SER A 78 3.30 -0.69 13.86
N GLY A 79 3.12 -0.25 12.61
CA GLY A 79 4.24 0.03 11.69
C GLY A 79 4.51 1.50 11.40
N GLY A 80 3.65 2.42 11.89
CA GLY A 80 3.74 3.85 11.54
C GLY A 80 3.48 4.15 10.05
N HIS A 81 2.87 3.22 9.30
CA HIS A 81 2.68 3.31 7.85
C HIS A 81 1.34 3.96 7.44
N GLN A 82 0.59 4.49 8.40
CA GLN A 82 -0.68 5.14 8.09
C GLN A 82 -0.36 6.54 7.52
N TYR A 83 -0.77 6.78 6.28
CA TYR A 83 -0.35 7.97 5.54
C TYR A 83 -0.89 9.29 6.11
N SER A 84 -1.99 9.28 6.86
CA SER A 84 -2.60 10.45 7.50
C SER A 84 -2.09 10.83 8.88
N GLY A 85 -1.31 9.95 9.49
CA GLY A 85 -0.93 10.09 10.88
C GLY A 85 -1.98 9.56 11.84
N ALA A 86 -3.02 8.85 11.37
CA ALA A 86 -4.04 8.25 12.23
C ALA A 86 -3.51 7.12 13.15
N CYS A 87 -2.26 6.69 12.96
CA CYS A 87 -1.56 5.87 13.94
C CYS A 87 -0.89 6.70 15.06
N SER A 88 -1.15 8.00 15.13
CA SER A 88 -0.66 8.94 16.13
C SER A 88 -1.75 9.95 16.51
N CYS A 89 -1.43 10.87 17.41
CA CYS A 89 -2.36 11.86 17.96
C CYS A 89 -1.61 13.10 18.45
N SER A 90 -2.33 14.06 19.00
CA SER A 90 -1.79 15.32 19.51
C SER A 90 -2.38 15.71 20.86
N GLY A 91 -1.85 16.79 21.46
CA GLY A 91 -2.39 17.35 22.70
C GLY A 91 -2.04 16.50 23.91
N ASN A 92 -3.03 16.17 24.75
CA ASN A 92 -2.85 15.36 25.95
C ASN A 92 -3.06 13.85 25.70
N ASN A 93 -3.25 13.45 24.45
CA ASN A 93 -3.55 12.07 24.09
C ASN A 93 -2.30 11.17 24.12
N VAL A 94 -2.56 9.86 24.13
CA VAL A 94 -1.54 8.81 24.22
C VAL A 94 -1.36 8.14 22.86
N GLN A 95 -0.13 7.87 22.46
CA GLN A 95 0.19 6.94 21.39
C GLN A 95 0.62 5.60 21.97
N LEU A 96 -0.14 4.54 21.68
CA LEU A 96 0.20 3.16 22.06
C LEU A 96 0.89 2.46 20.87
N ASP A 97 2.21 2.37 20.93
CA ASP A 97 3.05 1.77 19.90
C ASP A 97 3.39 0.30 20.19
N VAL A 98 2.58 -0.60 19.63
CA VAL A 98 2.72 -2.06 19.73
C VAL A 98 3.76 -2.64 18.76
N SER A 99 4.57 -1.81 18.08
CA SER A 99 5.57 -2.26 17.09
C SER A 99 6.58 -3.28 17.63
N ASN A 100 6.87 -3.24 18.93
CA ASN A 100 7.81 -4.13 19.62
C ASN A 100 7.10 -5.25 20.41
N ALA A 101 5.78 -5.18 20.56
CA ALA A 101 4.97 -6.22 21.20
C ALA A 101 4.41 -7.18 20.14
N TYR A 102 3.87 -8.32 20.59
CA TYR A 102 3.10 -9.24 19.76
C TYR A 102 3.84 -9.62 18.47
N LYS A 103 5.04 -10.20 18.64
CA LYS A 103 5.89 -10.70 17.54
C LYS A 103 5.71 -12.19 17.30
N ASP A 104 4.85 -12.85 18.08
CA ASP A 104 4.61 -14.28 18.00
C ASP A 104 4.10 -14.70 16.62
N LEU A 105 4.70 -15.76 16.07
CA LEU A 105 4.31 -16.42 14.83
C LEU A 105 4.24 -17.92 15.10
N LYS A 106 3.07 -18.52 14.90
CA LYS A 106 2.85 -19.94 15.21
C LYS A 106 1.87 -20.60 14.24
N ILE A 107 2.28 -21.71 13.63
CA ILE A 107 1.36 -22.61 12.93
C ILE A 107 0.44 -23.30 13.95
N ILE A 108 -0.86 -23.28 13.69
CA ILE A 108 -1.86 -23.96 14.51
C ILE A 108 -2.00 -25.41 14.03
N SER A 109 -1.50 -26.35 14.83
CA SER A 109 -1.49 -27.78 14.47
C SER A 109 -2.88 -28.45 14.52
N ASN A 110 -3.75 -27.97 15.41
CA ASN A 110 -5.09 -28.54 15.65
C ASN A 110 -6.15 -27.44 15.47
N PRO A 111 -6.53 -27.10 14.23
CA PRO A 111 -7.51 -26.05 13.98
C PRO A 111 -8.89 -26.49 14.47
N THR A 112 -9.63 -25.55 15.06
CA THR A 112 -11.03 -25.76 15.51
C THR A 112 -12.05 -25.49 14.41
N ILE A 113 -11.59 -24.99 13.26
CA ILE A 113 -12.41 -24.74 12.06
C ILE A 113 -11.92 -25.62 10.91
N PRO A 114 -12.78 -25.91 9.91
CA PRO A 114 -12.34 -26.59 8.69
C PRO A 114 -11.23 -25.82 7.98
N VAL A 115 -10.14 -26.51 7.65
CA VAL A 115 -9.02 -25.96 6.89
C VAL A 115 -8.83 -26.80 5.62
N PRO A 116 -8.91 -26.21 4.42
CA PRO A 116 -8.63 -26.92 3.17
C PRO A 116 -7.23 -27.55 3.14
N ASP A 117 -7.07 -28.64 2.39
CA ASP A 117 -5.82 -29.39 2.30
C ASP A 117 -4.65 -28.56 1.77
N ASP A 118 -4.90 -27.53 0.98
CA ASP A 118 -3.89 -26.60 0.44
C ASP A 118 -3.52 -25.47 1.42
N ARG A 119 -4.04 -25.49 2.65
CA ARG A 119 -3.92 -24.37 3.61
C ARG A 119 -3.54 -24.82 5.02
N VAL A 120 -3.08 -23.85 5.81
CA VAL A 120 -2.86 -23.97 7.26
C VAL A 120 -3.28 -22.66 7.94
N LEU A 121 -3.55 -22.71 9.25
CA LEU A 121 -3.77 -21.50 10.04
C LEU A 121 -2.48 -21.09 10.73
N VAL A 122 -2.19 -19.78 10.71
CA VAL A 122 -1.07 -19.16 11.43
C VAL A 122 -1.62 -18.12 12.38
N PHE A 123 -1.27 -18.25 13.65
CA PHE A 123 -1.44 -17.22 14.66
C PHE A 123 -0.28 -16.22 14.54
N ALA A 124 -0.60 -14.97 14.23
CA ALA A 124 0.38 -13.95 13.91
C ALA A 124 0.13 -12.66 14.68
N GLY A 125 1.12 -12.23 15.44
CA GLY A 125 1.07 -10.99 16.20
C GLY A 125 1.20 -9.76 15.30
N VAL A 126 0.44 -8.71 15.63
CA VAL A 126 0.29 -7.51 14.79
C VAL A 126 1.54 -6.66 14.66
N GLY A 127 2.52 -6.85 15.55
CA GLY A 127 3.79 -6.14 15.54
C GLY A 127 4.72 -6.63 14.42
N ASN A 128 4.47 -7.81 13.83
CA ASN A 128 5.31 -8.35 12.76
C ASN A 128 5.28 -7.47 11.50
N GLN A 129 6.46 -7.16 10.98
CA GLN A 129 6.60 -6.55 9.66
C GLN A 129 6.32 -7.60 8.58
N LEU A 130 5.89 -7.17 7.39
CA LEU A 130 5.58 -8.10 6.30
C LEU A 130 6.79 -8.93 5.90
N GLN A 131 7.99 -8.37 5.92
CA GLN A 131 9.22 -9.14 5.64
C GLN A 131 9.44 -10.29 6.63
N ASP A 132 9.22 -10.06 7.93
CA ASP A 132 9.43 -11.07 8.98
C ASP A 132 8.36 -12.16 8.88
N PHE A 133 7.11 -11.75 8.63
CA PHE A 133 5.99 -12.67 8.41
C PHE A 133 6.22 -13.54 7.17
N LEU A 134 6.60 -12.96 6.03
CA LEU A 134 6.88 -13.70 4.81
C LEU A 134 8.09 -14.63 4.97
N ALA A 135 9.15 -14.21 5.66
CA ALA A 135 10.30 -15.07 5.94
C ALA A 135 9.91 -16.28 6.82
N TYR A 136 9.06 -16.07 7.84
CA TYR A 136 8.52 -17.15 8.65
C TYR A 136 7.69 -18.13 7.81
N LEU A 137 6.78 -17.62 6.97
CA LEU A 137 5.98 -18.47 6.08
C LEU A 137 6.87 -19.27 5.11
N ALA A 138 7.84 -18.60 4.49
CA ALA A 138 8.74 -19.23 3.53
C ALA A 138 9.54 -20.38 4.14
N SER A 139 10.04 -20.23 5.38
CA SER A 139 10.77 -21.29 6.08
C SER A 139 9.92 -22.54 6.39
N HIS A 140 8.59 -22.44 6.27
CA HIS A 140 7.65 -23.55 6.44
C HIS A 140 7.01 -24.00 5.12
N GLY A 141 7.48 -23.51 3.97
CA GLY A 141 6.87 -23.80 2.66
C GLY A 141 5.46 -23.23 2.51
N LEU A 142 5.18 -22.09 3.17
CA LEU A 142 3.90 -21.40 3.19
C LEU A 142 4.00 -20.02 2.51
N PHE A 143 2.86 -19.47 2.11
CA PHE A 143 2.77 -18.10 1.60
C PHE A 143 1.38 -17.49 1.84
N ALA A 144 1.29 -16.16 1.75
CA ALA A 144 0.04 -15.40 1.82
C ALA A 144 0.09 -14.19 0.89
N PRO A 145 -1.06 -13.69 0.37
CA PRO A 145 -1.09 -12.40 -0.28
C PRO A 145 -0.81 -11.30 0.74
N THR A 146 0.15 -10.43 0.45
CA THR A 146 0.48 -9.26 1.28
C THR A 146 0.79 -8.05 0.39
N GLY A 147 0.98 -6.90 1.02
CA GLY A 147 1.58 -5.73 0.40
C GLY A 147 3.06 -5.91 0.09
N GLN A 148 3.59 -4.95 -0.66
CA GLN A 148 4.94 -5.04 -1.21
C GLN A 148 5.97 -4.25 -0.38
N CYS A 149 5.57 -3.41 0.57
CA CYS A 149 6.54 -2.65 1.38
C CYS A 149 6.96 -3.47 2.61
N ALA A 150 8.26 -3.78 2.73
CA ALA A 150 8.80 -4.67 3.77
C ALA A 150 8.43 -4.26 5.21
N TYR A 151 8.43 -2.95 5.49
CA TYR A 151 8.28 -2.37 6.83
C TYR A 151 6.82 -2.13 7.25
N VAL A 152 5.84 -2.44 6.40
CA VAL A 152 4.43 -2.45 6.81
C VAL A 152 4.26 -3.51 7.90
N CYS A 153 3.49 -3.23 8.95
CA CYS A 153 3.15 -4.23 9.96
C CYS A 153 1.76 -4.83 9.73
N LEU A 154 1.58 -6.08 10.14
CA LEU A 154 0.33 -6.84 9.99
C LEU A 154 -0.87 -6.11 10.58
N GLY A 155 -0.72 -5.41 11.71
CA GLY A 155 -1.81 -4.74 12.43
C GLY A 155 -2.74 -3.91 11.56
N GLY A 156 -2.22 -2.83 10.97
CA GLY A 156 -3.01 -2.00 10.06
C GLY A 156 -3.28 -2.67 8.71
N HIS A 157 -2.34 -3.48 8.22
CA HIS A 157 -2.43 -4.11 6.91
C HIS A 157 -3.59 -5.10 6.79
N GLY A 158 -3.85 -5.91 7.83
CA GLY A 158 -5.00 -6.80 7.88
C GLY A 158 -6.34 -6.04 7.93
N GLN A 159 -6.40 -4.91 8.65
CA GLN A 159 -7.60 -4.09 8.76
C GLN A 159 -7.96 -3.36 7.47
N THR A 160 -6.98 -3.01 6.63
CA THR A 160 -7.21 -2.30 5.35
C THR A 160 -7.30 -3.23 4.15
N GLY A 161 -7.34 -4.55 4.38
CA GLY A 161 -7.45 -5.58 3.35
C GLY A 161 -6.09 -6.13 2.97
N GLY A 162 -5.11 -5.26 2.72
CA GLY A 162 -3.75 -5.69 2.43
C GLY A 162 -3.58 -6.23 1.01
N TYR A 163 -3.57 -5.32 0.04
CA TYR A 163 -3.37 -5.63 -1.38
C TYR A 163 -1.88 -5.67 -1.73
N GLY A 164 -1.54 -6.39 -2.79
CA GLY A 164 -0.21 -6.38 -3.41
C GLY A 164 -0.17 -7.26 -4.67
N GLN A 165 1.03 -7.76 -5.01
CA GLN A 165 1.28 -8.49 -6.26
C GLN A 165 0.31 -9.65 -6.47
N LEU A 166 0.00 -10.42 -5.43
CA LEU A 166 -0.83 -11.63 -5.50
C LEU A 166 -2.34 -11.33 -5.57
N GLY A 167 -2.75 -10.06 -5.67
CA GLY A 167 -4.13 -9.65 -5.55
C GLY A 167 -5.09 -10.34 -6.52
N ARG A 168 -4.66 -10.65 -7.75
CA ARG A 168 -5.54 -11.34 -8.72
C ARG A 168 -5.59 -12.83 -8.47
N SER A 169 -4.44 -13.48 -8.27
CA SER A 169 -4.39 -14.93 -8.03
C SER A 169 -5.02 -15.32 -6.69
N PHE A 170 -4.87 -14.50 -5.65
CA PHE A 170 -5.22 -14.85 -4.28
C PHE A 170 -6.04 -13.80 -3.54
N GLY A 171 -6.34 -12.62 -4.07
CA GLY A 171 -7.13 -11.63 -3.35
C GLY A 171 -6.35 -10.91 -2.25
N LEU A 172 -7.04 -10.44 -1.23
CA LEU A 172 -6.48 -9.59 -0.16
C LEU A 172 -6.07 -10.42 1.06
N LEU A 173 -5.05 -9.98 1.82
CA LEU A 173 -4.69 -10.64 3.09
C LEU A 173 -5.89 -10.78 4.04
N GLY A 174 -6.69 -9.71 4.14
CA GLY A 174 -7.86 -9.63 5.01
C GLY A 174 -8.98 -10.60 4.66
N ASP A 175 -9.00 -11.14 3.44
CA ASP A 175 -9.92 -12.22 3.04
C ASP A 175 -9.64 -13.52 3.81
N TYR A 176 -8.40 -13.67 4.30
CA TYR A 176 -7.91 -14.88 4.94
C TYR A 176 -7.78 -14.78 6.46
N ILE A 177 -8.11 -13.63 7.05
CA ILE A 177 -8.21 -13.50 8.51
C ILE A 177 -9.47 -14.25 8.95
N THR A 178 -9.30 -15.26 9.80
CA THR A 178 -10.42 -16.06 10.34
C THR A 178 -10.80 -15.66 11.75
N GLU A 179 -9.87 -15.05 12.49
CA GLU A 179 -10.07 -14.63 13.88
C GLU A 179 -9.17 -13.44 14.23
N ILE A 180 -9.66 -12.59 15.13
CA ILE A 180 -8.99 -11.39 15.63
C ILE A 180 -8.96 -11.46 17.16
N ARG A 181 -7.77 -11.42 17.74
CA ARG A 181 -7.58 -11.30 19.20
C ARG A 181 -7.35 -9.83 19.55
N MET A 182 -8.24 -9.25 20.36
CA MET A 182 -8.27 -7.83 20.67
C MET A 182 -8.41 -7.58 22.17
N ILE A 183 -7.86 -6.47 22.68
CA ILE A 183 -8.17 -5.94 24.00
C ILE A 183 -9.14 -4.78 23.81
N ASP A 184 -10.33 -4.88 24.42
CA ASP A 184 -11.39 -3.90 24.31
C ASP A 184 -11.20 -2.69 25.24
N HIS A 185 -12.11 -1.71 25.15
CA HIS A 185 -12.09 -0.49 25.96
C HIS A 185 -12.17 -0.72 27.48
N SER A 186 -12.58 -1.92 27.93
CA SER A 186 -12.63 -2.32 29.35
C SER A 186 -11.37 -3.07 29.81
N GLY A 187 -10.39 -3.26 28.91
CA GLY A 187 -9.19 -4.05 29.17
C GLY A 187 -9.41 -5.57 29.10
N LYS A 188 -10.56 -6.03 28.60
CA LYS A 188 -10.84 -7.47 28.44
C LYS A 188 -10.32 -7.98 27.11
N VAL A 189 -9.72 -9.17 27.14
CA VAL A 189 -9.32 -9.90 25.93
C VAL A 189 -10.56 -10.51 25.28
N GLN A 190 -10.73 -10.24 23.99
CA GLN A 190 -11.81 -10.72 23.14
C GLN A 190 -11.25 -11.55 21.99
N ILE A 191 -11.99 -12.58 21.61
CA ILE A 191 -11.79 -13.34 20.39
C ILE A 191 -12.97 -13.03 19.47
N ILE A 192 -12.67 -12.48 18.29
CA ILE A 192 -13.65 -11.97 17.35
C ILE A 192 -13.51 -12.74 16.04
N ASN A 193 -14.59 -13.39 15.60
CA ASN A 193 -14.64 -14.14 14.34
C ASN A 193 -16.08 -14.08 13.78
N LYS A 194 -16.30 -14.77 12.66
CA LYS A 194 -17.62 -14.79 12.01
C LYS A 194 -18.73 -15.43 12.86
N ASP A 195 -18.37 -16.32 13.78
CA ASP A 195 -19.32 -17.06 14.63
C ASP A 195 -19.50 -16.36 15.99
N GLN A 196 -18.53 -15.54 16.40
CA GLN A 196 -18.48 -14.79 17.64
C GLN A 196 -18.21 -13.31 17.35
N ASN A 197 -19.28 -12.51 17.42
CA ASN A 197 -19.28 -11.07 17.13
C ASN A 197 -18.99 -10.73 15.66
N ALA A 198 -19.79 -11.33 14.77
CA ALA A 198 -19.68 -11.15 13.31
C ALA A 198 -19.70 -9.69 12.87
N GLU A 199 -20.57 -8.86 13.46
CA GLU A 199 -20.67 -7.45 13.11
C GLU A 199 -19.34 -6.72 13.34
N LEU A 200 -18.72 -6.92 14.51
CA LEU A 200 -17.41 -6.34 14.82
C LEU A 200 -16.30 -6.95 13.97
N PHE A 201 -16.34 -8.25 13.71
CA PHE A 201 -15.39 -8.95 12.84
C PHE A 201 -15.34 -8.31 11.44
N TYR A 202 -16.50 -8.05 10.86
CA TYR A 202 -16.60 -7.40 9.54
C TYR A 202 -16.29 -5.90 9.60
N ALA A 203 -16.65 -5.22 10.69
CA ALA A 203 -16.33 -3.81 10.88
C ALA A 203 -14.81 -3.55 10.98
N ILE A 204 -14.08 -4.38 11.73
CA ILE A 204 -12.62 -4.28 11.82
C ILE A 204 -11.94 -4.50 10.46
N ARG A 205 -12.50 -5.37 9.61
CA ARG A 205 -12.00 -5.68 8.26
C ARG A 205 -12.51 -4.67 7.22
N GLY A 206 -12.09 -3.41 7.39
CA GLY A 206 -12.28 -2.31 6.44
C GLY A 206 -12.72 -0.99 7.07
N GLY A 207 -13.17 -1.00 8.33
CA GLY A 207 -13.69 0.17 9.05
C GLY A 207 -12.63 1.02 9.73
N SER A 208 -11.56 1.39 9.02
CA SER A 208 -10.44 2.23 9.49
C SER A 208 -9.65 1.64 10.70
N PRO A 209 -8.34 1.42 10.58
CA PRO A 209 -7.54 0.82 11.65
C PRO A 209 -7.56 1.60 12.98
N GLY A 210 -7.58 0.87 14.10
CA GLY A 210 -7.31 1.44 15.42
C GLY A 210 -8.48 2.12 16.12
N ASN A 211 -9.73 1.79 15.74
CA ASN A 211 -10.95 2.43 16.24
C ASN A 211 -11.80 1.59 17.20
N PHE A 212 -11.59 0.28 17.24
CA PHE A 212 -12.47 -0.68 17.93
C PHE A 212 -11.85 -1.28 19.19
N GLY A 213 -10.54 -1.13 19.37
CA GLY A 213 -9.75 -1.79 20.40
C GLY A 213 -8.31 -2.03 19.95
N VAL A 214 -7.50 -2.55 20.86
CA VAL A 214 -6.10 -2.89 20.60
C VAL A 214 -6.01 -4.32 20.07
N ILE A 215 -5.94 -4.47 18.75
CA ILE A 215 -5.70 -5.78 18.15
C ILE A 215 -4.28 -6.23 18.48
N THR A 216 -4.15 -7.46 18.96
CA THR A 216 -2.88 -8.06 19.36
C THR A 216 -2.42 -9.11 18.36
N HIS A 217 -3.34 -9.91 17.82
CA HIS A 217 -3.04 -11.00 16.90
C HIS A 217 -4.17 -11.24 15.90
N TYR A 218 -3.79 -11.81 14.76
CA TYR A 218 -4.70 -12.42 13.80
C TYR A 218 -4.46 -13.93 13.75
N THR A 219 -5.52 -14.69 13.52
CA THR A 219 -5.40 -16.03 12.94
C THR A 219 -5.66 -15.93 11.45
N ILE A 220 -4.67 -16.30 10.64
CA ILE A 220 -4.65 -16.11 9.19
C ILE A 220 -4.56 -17.49 8.51
N MET A 221 -5.45 -17.73 7.55
CA MET A 221 -5.41 -18.90 6.69
C MET A 221 -4.43 -18.68 5.53
N VAL A 222 -3.27 -19.33 5.59
CA VAL A 222 -2.19 -19.20 4.60
C VAL A 222 -2.11 -20.45 3.72
N PHE A 223 -1.42 -20.34 2.59
CA PHE A 223 -1.37 -21.37 1.55
C PHE A 223 -0.09 -22.20 1.64
N LYS A 224 -0.19 -23.50 1.33
CA LYS A 224 0.96 -24.41 1.19
C LYS A 224 1.55 -24.28 -0.22
N ALA A 225 2.79 -23.84 -0.34
CA ALA A 225 3.43 -23.63 -1.64
C ALA A 225 3.44 -24.90 -2.52
N LYS A 226 3.62 -26.07 -1.90
CA LYS A 226 3.59 -27.38 -2.59
C LYS A 226 2.29 -27.68 -3.34
N SER A 227 1.17 -27.09 -2.92
CA SER A 227 -0.14 -27.26 -3.58
C SER A 227 -0.26 -26.44 -4.86
N TYR A 228 0.71 -25.56 -5.13
CA TYR A 228 0.73 -24.66 -6.29
C TYR A 228 1.92 -24.96 -7.20
N MET A 229 2.33 -26.23 -7.28
CA MET A 229 3.41 -26.68 -8.17
C MET A 229 2.92 -27.05 -9.57
N GLY A 230 1.64 -27.37 -9.74
CA GLY A 230 1.06 -27.79 -11.03
C GLY A 230 1.53 -29.18 -11.49
N ILE A 231 1.21 -29.53 -12.74
CA ILE A 231 1.63 -30.80 -13.35
C ILE A 231 3.03 -30.67 -13.95
N GLU A 232 3.92 -31.60 -13.60
CA GLU A 232 5.23 -31.73 -14.25
C GLU A 232 5.10 -31.93 -15.75
N ASN A 233 5.76 -31.08 -16.55
CA ASN A 233 5.82 -31.24 -17.99
C ASN A 233 7.14 -30.70 -18.58
N THR A 234 7.37 -30.97 -19.86
CA THR A 234 8.49 -30.40 -20.63
C THR A 234 7.97 -29.43 -21.67
N ILE A 235 8.57 -28.24 -21.72
CA ILE A 235 8.19 -27.17 -22.64
C ILE A 235 9.28 -27.02 -23.68
N LYS A 236 8.89 -26.89 -24.95
CA LYS A 236 9.83 -26.54 -26.01
C LYS A 236 10.08 -25.04 -25.97
N THR A 237 11.32 -24.64 -25.72
CA THR A 237 11.75 -23.24 -25.85
C THR A 237 12.71 -23.10 -27.04
N PRO A 238 12.96 -21.88 -27.55
CA PRO A 238 13.99 -21.66 -28.57
C PRO A 238 15.39 -22.13 -28.15
N LYS A 239 15.67 -22.20 -26.84
CA LYS A 239 16.95 -22.69 -26.27
C LYS A 239 16.96 -24.20 -26.00
N GLY A 240 15.91 -24.93 -26.40
CA GLY A 240 15.76 -26.36 -26.16
C GLY A 240 14.62 -26.72 -25.20
N PRO A 241 14.35 -28.02 -24.99
CA PRO A 241 13.35 -28.48 -24.04
C PRO A 241 13.77 -28.15 -22.60
N VAL A 242 12.88 -27.54 -21.83
CA VAL A 242 13.08 -27.21 -20.41
C VAL A 242 12.02 -27.94 -19.59
N LYS A 243 12.46 -28.62 -18.52
CA LYS A 243 11.55 -29.24 -17.55
C LYS A 243 10.93 -28.14 -16.69
N PHE A 244 9.61 -28.20 -16.54
CA PHE A 244 8.87 -27.31 -15.66
C PHE A 244 9.19 -27.58 -14.19
N GLN A 245 9.27 -26.52 -13.40
CA GLN A 245 9.71 -26.55 -11.99
C GLN A 245 8.76 -25.79 -11.06
N GLY A 246 7.49 -25.63 -11.43
CA GLY A 246 6.50 -24.89 -10.64
C GLY A 246 6.31 -23.43 -11.08
N PRO A 247 5.75 -22.57 -10.22
CA PRO A 247 5.46 -21.18 -10.55
C PRO A 247 6.66 -20.44 -11.16
N ARG A 248 6.37 -19.45 -11.99
CA ARG A 248 7.39 -18.64 -12.68
C ARG A 248 7.21 -17.16 -12.39
N GLY A 249 8.31 -16.48 -12.11
CA GLY A 249 8.39 -15.05 -11.91
C GLY A 249 9.23 -14.39 -13.00
N VAL A 250 8.92 -13.13 -13.28
CA VAL A 250 9.77 -12.20 -14.00
C VAL A 250 9.94 -10.95 -13.15
N LYS A 251 11.20 -10.61 -12.86
CA LYS A 251 11.61 -9.33 -12.29
C LYS A 251 12.56 -8.68 -13.29
N ALA A 252 12.08 -7.66 -13.98
CA ALA A 252 12.84 -7.01 -15.03
C ALA A 252 12.81 -5.50 -14.88
N PHE A 253 13.80 -4.81 -15.42
CA PHE A 253 13.71 -3.37 -15.60
C PHE A 253 14.34 -2.88 -16.90
N TRP A 254 13.79 -1.78 -17.38
CA TRP A 254 14.24 -1.01 -18.51
C TRP A 254 14.58 0.40 -18.05
N LEU A 255 15.45 1.09 -18.78
CA LEU A 255 15.48 2.55 -18.71
C LEU A 255 14.14 3.08 -19.21
N TYR A 256 13.73 4.24 -18.72
CA TYR A 256 12.48 4.86 -19.12
C TYR A 256 12.47 5.06 -20.63
N ASN A 257 11.45 4.47 -21.27
CA ASN A 257 11.19 4.53 -22.68
C ASN A 257 9.69 4.49 -22.87
N GLU A 258 9.13 5.47 -23.60
CA GLU A 258 7.68 5.55 -23.79
C GLU A 258 7.09 4.29 -24.43
N ASN A 259 7.77 3.70 -25.42
CA ASN A 259 7.23 2.55 -26.16
C ASN A 259 7.23 1.28 -25.30
N THR A 260 8.27 1.09 -24.49
CA THR A 260 8.30 0.02 -23.49
C THR A 260 7.15 0.19 -22.49
N LEU A 261 6.96 1.40 -21.95
CA LEU A 261 5.89 1.66 -20.99
C LEU A 261 4.50 1.50 -21.62
N LYS A 262 4.29 2.02 -22.83
CA LYS A 262 3.04 1.82 -23.60
C LYS A 262 2.74 0.34 -23.79
N SER A 263 3.75 -0.48 -24.11
CA SER A 263 3.57 -1.91 -24.29
C SER A 263 3.15 -2.60 -22.99
N LEU A 264 3.87 -2.35 -21.89
CA LEU A 264 3.58 -2.93 -20.58
C LEU A 264 2.20 -2.53 -20.04
N LEU A 265 1.84 -1.25 -20.15
CA LEU A 265 0.52 -0.75 -19.77
C LEU A 265 -0.57 -1.25 -20.72
N GLY A 266 -0.24 -1.49 -22.00
CA GLY A 266 -1.11 -2.17 -22.96
C GLY A 266 -1.48 -3.58 -22.50
N PHE A 267 -0.52 -4.33 -21.93
CA PHE A 267 -0.81 -5.64 -21.33
C PHE A 267 -1.70 -5.52 -20.10
N VAL A 268 -1.47 -4.52 -19.23
CA VAL A 268 -2.37 -4.24 -18.09
C VAL A 268 -3.79 -3.92 -18.57
N ALA A 269 -3.93 -3.05 -19.56
CA ALA A 269 -5.22 -2.69 -20.15
C ALA A 269 -5.93 -3.91 -20.75
N ALA A 270 -5.20 -4.74 -21.52
CA ALA A 270 -5.75 -5.96 -22.10
C ALA A 270 -6.26 -6.93 -21.02
N MET A 271 -5.55 -7.07 -19.91
CA MET A 271 -5.98 -7.90 -18.78
C MET A 271 -7.17 -7.31 -18.01
N SER A 272 -7.26 -5.97 -17.93
CA SER A 272 -8.41 -5.26 -17.36
C SER A 272 -9.68 -5.47 -18.18
N ASP A 273 -9.54 -5.26 -19.50
CA ASP A 273 -10.62 -5.26 -20.49
C ASP A 273 -11.10 -6.68 -20.82
N ALA A 274 -10.21 -7.68 -20.73
CA ALA A 274 -10.57 -9.08 -20.92
C ALA A 274 -11.32 -9.65 -19.70
N GLY A 275 -12.61 -9.93 -19.86
CA GLY A 275 -13.41 -10.59 -18.82
C GLY A 275 -12.86 -11.96 -18.39
N ASN A 276 -12.23 -12.70 -19.30
CA ASN A 276 -11.78 -14.08 -19.08
C ASN A 276 -10.28 -14.22 -18.76
N ALA A 277 -9.57 -13.15 -18.37
CA ALA A 277 -8.15 -13.23 -18.05
C ALA A 277 -7.86 -14.37 -17.04
N PRO A 278 -6.85 -15.23 -17.28
CA PRO A 278 -6.55 -16.33 -16.36
C PRO A 278 -6.17 -15.85 -14.96
N ARG A 279 -6.76 -16.48 -13.94
CA ARG A 279 -6.56 -16.12 -12.52
C ARG A 279 -5.10 -16.14 -12.10
N GLY A 280 -4.35 -17.18 -12.45
CA GLY A 280 -3.02 -17.46 -11.93
C GLY A 280 -1.90 -16.57 -12.47
N ARG A 281 -2.20 -15.55 -13.27
CA ARG A 281 -1.22 -14.54 -13.69
C ARG A 281 -1.25 -13.43 -12.64
N ASP A 282 -0.12 -12.78 -12.34
CA ASP A 282 -0.05 -11.49 -11.64
C ASP A 282 0.87 -10.51 -12.38
N LEU A 283 0.49 -9.22 -12.43
CA LEU A 283 1.21 -8.20 -13.19
C LEU A 283 1.19 -6.86 -12.47
N CYS A 284 2.36 -6.29 -12.23
CA CYS A 284 2.57 -4.96 -11.68
C CYS A 284 3.69 -4.24 -12.43
N VAL A 285 3.44 -3.00 -12.81
CA VAL A 285 4.40 -2.13 -13.51
C VAL A 285 4.70 -0.94 -12.62
N ASN A 286 5.98 -0.69 -12.36
CA ASN A 286 6.43 0.45 -11.57
C ASN A 286 7.25 1.39 -12.44
N VAL A 287 7.16 2.69 -12.21
CA VAL A 287 8.00 3.71 -12.85
C VAL A 287 8.64 4.54 -11.76
N LEU A 288 9.96 4.60 -11.74
CA LEU A 288 10.73 5.26 -10.69
C LEU A 288 11.63 6.31 -11.35
N SER A 289 11.52 7.56 -10.90
CA SER A 289 12.41 8.64 -11.33
C SER A 289 13.86 8.41 -10.92
N THR A 290 14.76 9.24 -11.47
CA THR A 290 16.15 9.37 -11.03
C THR A 290 16.23 9.54 -9.51
N ASP A 291 17.33 9.11 -8.90
CA ASP A 291 17.61 9.12 -7.44
C ASP A 291 17.12 7.88 -6.67
N PHE A 292 16.28 7.03 -7.28
CA PHE A 292 15.90 5.77 -6.64
C PHE A 292 17.09 4.79 -6.64
N ASP A 293 17.38 4.20 -5.49
CA ASP A 293 18.45 3.21 -5.35
C ASP A 293 17.99 1.84 -5.87
N ILE A 294 18.20 1.62 -7.17
CA ILE A 294 17.79 0.38 -7.86
C ILE A 294 18.50 -0.86 -7.30
N THR A 295 19.66 -0.72 -6.65
CA THR A 295 20.41 -1.83 -6.04
C THR A 295 19.64 -2.48 -4.89
N LYS A 296 18.67 -1.77 -4.31
CA LYS A 296 17.75 -2.31 -3.32
C LYS A 296 16.76 -3.30 -3.93
N LEU A 297 16.31 -3.07 -5.17
CA LEU A 297 15.39 -3.99 -5.86
C LEU A 297 16.12 -5.16 -6.50
N PHE A 298 17.37 -4.97 -6.89
CA PHE A 298 18.22 -5.97 -7.54
C PHE A 298 19.52 -6.12 -6.75
N PRO A 299 19.54 -6.99 -5.72
CA PRO A 299 20.68 -7.15 -4.83
C PRO A 299 22.00 -7.53 -5.52
N SER A 300 21.93 -8.14 -6.71
CA SER A 300 23.09 -8.44 -7.56
C SER A 300 23.91 -7.20 -7.91
N PHE A 301 23.29 -6.02 -7.93
CA PHE A 301 23.97 -4.74 -8.23
C PHE A 301 24.67 -4.12 -7.02
N LYS A 302 24.65 -4.76 -5.85
CA LYS A 302 25.47 -4.30 -4.71
C LYS A 302 26.96 -4.56 -4.91
N ASN A 303 27.33 -5.37 -5.90
CA ASN A 303 28.73 -5.55 -6.29
C ASN A 303 29.16 -4.33 -7.13
N ASP A 304 30.19 -3.61 -6.68
CA ASP A 304 30.66 -2.37 -7.30
C ASP A 304 31.13 -2.55 -8.75
N GLU A 305 31.73 -3.69 -9.10
CA GLU A 305 32.19 -3.96 -10.46
C GLU A 305 31.00 -4.20 -11.40
N VAL A 306 30.01 -4.99 -10.95
CA VAL A 306 28.76 -5.23 -11.68
C VAL A 306 28.00 -3.92 -11.86
N TRP A 307 27.90 -3.12 -10.81
CA TRP A 307 27.22 -1.84 -10.84
C TRP A 307 27.90 -0.83 -11.77
N LYS A 308 29.22 -0.70 -11.68
CA LYS A 308 30.00 0.17 -12.56
C LYS A 308 29.89 -0.27 -14.02
N GLY A 309 30.01 -1.57 -14.29
CA GLY A 309 29.84 -2.10 -15.64
C GLY A 309 28.45 -1.85 -16.22
N LEU A 310 27.41 -1.96 -15.38
CA LEU A 310 26.04 -1.60 -15.73
C LEU A 310 25.91 -0.12 -16.07
N GLN A 311 26.42 0.76 -15.21
CA GLN A 311 26.43 2.20 -15.42
C GLN A 311 27.15 2.57 -16.73
N ASP A 312 28.36 2.04 -16.95
CA ASP A 312 29.14 2.27 -18.17
C ASP A 312 28.37 1.84 -19.43
N THR A 313 27.67 0.70 -19.35
CA THR A 313 26.82 0.20 -20.46
C THR A 313 25.64 1.11 -20.70
N VAL A 314 24.91 1.48 -19.63
CA VAL A 314 23.75 2.36 -19.69
C VAL A 314 24.13 3.75 -20.20
N PHE A 315 25.26 4.32 -19.78
CA PHE A 315 25.67 5.65 -20.22
C PHE A 315 26.12 5.69 -21.70
N ARG A 316 26.53 4.57 -22.30
CA ARG A 316 26.81 4.50 -23.75
C ARG A 316 25.56 4.69 -24.61
N PHE A 317 24.38 4.41 -24.05
CA PHE A 317 23.12 4.58 -24.75
C PHE A 317 22.72 6.03 -24.95
N PHE A 318 23.22 6.94 -24.11
CA PHE A 318 22.82 8.33 -24.13
C PHE A 318 23.87 9.23 -24.78
N PRO A 319 23.43 10.26 -25.54
CA PRO A 319 24.34 11.29 -26.03
C PRO A 319 24.95 12.09 -24.86
N ASP A 320 26.07 12.77 -25.12
CA ASP A 320 26.84 13.50 -24.10
C ASP A 320 26.03 14.53 -23.32
N ASN A 321 25.12 15.22 -23.99
CA ASN A 321 24.24 16.20 -23.36
C ASN A 321 23.31 15.56 -22.32
N ILE A 322 22.69 14.42 -22.62
CA ILE A 322 21.87 13.66 -21.66
C ILE A 322 22.73 13.08 -20.53
N ARG A 323 23.92 12.54 -20.84
CA ARG A 323 24.85 12.06 -19.81
C ARG A 323 25.22 13.14 -18.80
N ALA A 324 25.51 14.35 -19.30
CA ALA A 324 25.80 15.50 -18.46
C ALA A 324 24.62 15.87 -17.56
N LEU A 325 23.38 15.80 -18.07
CA LEU A 325 22.18 16.06 -17.29
C LEU A 325 21.94 15.03 -16.18
N LEU A 326 22.24 13.76 -16.43
CA LEU A 326 22.09 12.68 -15.44
C LEU A 326 23.13 12.74 -14.33
N ALA A 327 24.25 13.45 -14.54
CA ALA A 327 25.32 13.64 -13.55
C ALA A 327 25.78 12.32 -12.89
N GLY A 328 25.94 11.26 -13.68
CA GLY A 328 26.38 9.94 -13.19
C GLY A 328 25.30 9.10 -12.49
N LYS A 329 24.06 9.58 -12.42
CA LYS A 329 22.90 8.81 -11.93
C LYS A 329 22.26 8.00 -13.05
N LEU A 330 21.66 6.86 -12.72
CA LEU A 330 20.83 6.18 -13.69
C LEU A 330 19.63 7.06 -14.08
N PRO A 331 19.20 7.02 -15.35
CA PRO A 331 17.95 7.63 -15.75
C PRO A 331 16.77 6.95 -15.04
N PRO A 332 15.56 7.53 -15.14
CA PRO A 332 14.36 6.88 -14.64
C PRO A 332 14.20 5.46 -15.20
N VAL A 333 13.58 4.57 -14.44
CA VAL A 333 13.45 3.16 -14.78
C VAL A 333 12.01 2.68 -14.74
N ILE A 334 11.71 1.69 -15.57
CA ILE A 334 10.45 0.96 -15.56
C ILE A 334 10.75 -0.43 -15.00
N VAL A 335 10.10 -0.83 -13.91
CA VAL A 335 10.29 -2.13 -13.24
C VAL A 335 9.02 -2.98 -13.39
N LEU A 336 9.19 -4.17 -13.94
CA LEU A 336 8.12 -5.17 -14.12
C LEU A 336 8.22 -6.24 -13.04
N TYR A 337 7.11 -6.48 -12.35
CA TYR A 337 6.86 -7.72 -11.61
C TYR A 337 5.74 -8.49 -12.29
N ALA A 338 6.08 -9.64 -12.86
CA ALA A 338 5.10 -10.56 -13.42
C ALA A 338 5.27 -11.94 -12.81
N GLN A 339 4.18 -12.64 -12.54
CA GLN A 339 4.27 -14.05 -12.19
C GLN A 339 3.14 -14.85 -12.82
N TRP A 340 3.36 -16.14 -12.92
CA TRP A 340 2.33 -17.12 -13.14
C TRP A 340 2.45 -18.22 -12.08
N CYS A 341 1.32 -18.61 -11.51
CA CYS A 341 1.20 -19.76 -10.64
C CYS A 341 0.02 -20.64 -11.08
N PRO A 342 0.14 -21.97 -11.00
CA PRO A 342 -0.96 -22.88 -11.28
C PRO A 342 -1.98 -22.78 -10.15
N VAL A 343 -3.17 -22.26 -10.45
CA VAL A 343 -4.28 -22.14 -9.50
C VAL A 343 -5.23 -23.32 -9.68
N GLY A 344 -4.78 -24.48 -9.21
CA GLY A 344 -5.48 -25.77 -9.26
C GLY A 344 -4.57 -26.92 -9.69
N ASP A 345 -4.88 -28.13 -9.21
CA ASP A 345 -3.99 -29.30 -9.26
C ASP A 345 -3.68 -29.83 -10.67
N GLN A 346 -4.41 -29.38 -11.68
CA GLN A 346 -4.31 -29.87 -13.05
C GLN A 346 -3.71 -28.86 -14.03
N GLN A 347 -3.31 -27.67 -13.56
CA GLN A 347 -2.71 -26.68 -14.43
C GLN A 347 -1.25 -27.02 -14.73
N LYS A 348 -0.87 -26.87 -16.00
CA LYS A 348 0.51 -27.04 -16.49
C LYS A 348 0.96 -25.75 -17.15
N TYR A 349 2.26 -25.52 -17.15
CA TYR A 349 2.83 -24.43 -17.93
C TYR A 349 2.85 -24.85 -19.40
N ASP A 350 1.99 -24.24 -20.21
CA ASP A 350 1.79 -24.54 -21.62
C ASP A 350 2.19 -23.37 -22.54
N GLU A 351 1.95 -23.52 -23.83
CA GLU A 351 2.23 -22.47 -24.83
C GLU A 351 1.46 -21.18 -24.56
N SER A 352 0.23 -21.23 -24.02
CA SER A 352 -0.52 -20.03 -23.64
C SER A 352 0.18 -19.26 -22.52
N THR A 353 0.75 -19.98 -21.57
CA THR A 353 1.51 -19.41 -20.46
C THR A 353 2.85 -18.87 -20.93
N ASP A 354 3.60 -19.63 -21.75
CA ASP A 354 4.86 -19.13 -22.33
C ASP A 354 4.62 -17.90 -23.21
N ALA A 355 3.57 -17.91 -24.04
CA ALA A 355 3.23 -16.80 -24.92
C ALA A 355 2.95 -15.51 -24.12
N TRP A 356 2.38 -15.63 -22.91
CA TRP A 356 2.21 -14.48 -22.03
C TRP A 356 3.54 -13.93 -21.53
N PHE A 357 4.48 -14.77 -21.08
CA PHE A 357 5.82 -14.31 -20.70
C PHE A 357 6.64 -13.77 -21.89
N ARG A 358 6.46 -14.39 -23.06
CA ARG A 358 7.14 -14.01 -24.31
C ARG A 358 6.84 -12.57 -24.71
N GLN A 359 5.65 -12.05 -24.39
CA GLN A 359 5.31 -10.64 -24.59
C GLN A 359 6.29 -9.69 -23.88
N PHE A 360 6.76 -10.05 -22.67
CA PHE A 360 7.75 -9.27 -21.94
C PHE A 360 9.16 -9.46 -22.48
N ARG A 361 9.54 -10.70 -22.82
CA ARG A 361 10.85 -11.02 -23.42
C ARG A 361 11.08 -10.25 -24.73
N ASN A 362 10.02 -10.04 -25.52
CA ASN A 362 10.08 -9.36 -26.81
C ASN A 362 10.20 -7.83 -26.72
N LEU A 363 10.14 -7.23 -25.51
CA LEU A 363 10.32 -5.79 -25.31
C LEU A 363 11.80 -5.35 -25.35
N ASP A 364 12.73 -6.28 -25.55
CA ASP A 364 14.16 -5.98 -25.69
C ASP A 364 14.50 -5.20 -26.98
N ASN A 365 13.57 -5.15 -27.93
CA ASN A 365 13.75 -4.53 -29.23
C ASN A 365 13.62 -3.00 -29.24
N PHE A 366 13.24 -2.36 -28.12
CA PHE A 366 13.11 -0.90 -28.05
C PHE A 366 14.47 -0.25 -27.76
N LYS A 367 14.62 1.03 -28.18
CA LYS A 367 15.84 1.82 -27.98
C LYS A 367 16.29 1.72 -26.51
N HIS A 368 17.53 1.26 -26.30
CA HIS A 368 18.21 1.00 -25.01
C HIS A 368 17.94 -0.36 -24.34
N GLY A 369 17.06 -1.18 -24.92
CA GLY A 369 16.84 -2.58 -24.54
C GLY A 369 16.38 -2.80 -23.09
N CYS A 370 16.21 -4.07 -22.73
CA CYS A 370 16.06 -4.45 -21.33
C CYS A 370 17.44 -4.41 -20.67
N VAL A 371 17.54 -3.68 -19.55
CA VAL A 371 18.80 -3.55 -18.83
C VAL A 371 19.06 -4.81 -18.00
N HIS A 372 18.00 -5.37 -17.43
CA HIS A 372 18.06 -6.60 -16.67
C HIS A 372 16.73 -7.33 -16.74
N PHE A 373 16.77 -8.61 -17.09
CA PHE A 373 15.61 -9.47 -17.19
C PHE A 373 15.87 -10.78 -16.43
N ASP A 374 15.29 -10.90 -15.24
CA ASP A 374 15.37 -12.12 -14.44
C ASP A 374 14.05 -12.89 -14.55
N GLU A 375 14.06 -14.00 -15.28
CA GLU A 375 12.97 -14.96 -15.33
C GLU A 375 13.37 -16.25 -14.63
N PHE A 376 12.65 -16.59 -13.57
CA PHE A 376 13.05 -17.63 -12.63
C PHE A 376 11.87 -18.52 -12.22
N PRO A 377 12.09 -19.83 -12.06
CA PRO A 377 11.15 -20.68 -11.33
C PRO A 377 11.32 -20.47 -9.83
N ALA A 378 10.21 -20.44 -9.10
CA ALA A 378 10.21 -20.47 -7.64
C ALA A 378 8.88 -21.06 -7.15
N ASP A 379 8.91 -21.80 -6.05
CA ASP A 379 7.65 -22.09 -5.36
C ASP A 379 7.04 -20.79 -4.81
N MET A 380 5.74 -20.81 -4.49
CA MET A 380 5.07 -19.60 -4.03
C MET A 380 5.61 -19.05 -2.69
N ALA A 381 6.18 -19.91 -1.85
CA ALA A 381 6.83 -19.52 -0.60
C ALA A 381 8.00 -18.55 -0.88
N ASN A 382 8.90 -18.92 -1.77
CA ASN A 382 10.03 -18.07 -2.15
C ASN A 382 9.61 -16.93 -3.09
N MET A 383 8.68 -17.18 -4.03
CA MET A 383 8.21 -16.21 -5.02
C MET A 383 7.72 -14.90 -4.40
N THR A 384 6.94 -14.98 -3.31
CA THR A 384 6.39 -13.78 -2.64
C THR A 384 7.45 -12.81 -2.15
N GLY A 385 8.63 -13.30 -1.74
CA GLY A 385 9.74 -12.45 -1.29
C GLY A 385 10.35 -11.60 -2.41
N HIS A 386 10.27 -12.02 -3.68
CA HIS A 386 10.85 -11.29 -4.81
C HIS A 386 10.14 -9.96 -5.12
N TRP A 387 8.87 -9.84 -4.69
CA TRP A 387 8.00 -8.71 -4.98
C TRP A 387 8.04 -7.60 -3.92
N VAL A 388 8.80 -7.81 -2.85
CA VAL A 388 8.91 -6.88 -1.73
C VAL A 388 9.93 -5.79 -2.06
N PHE A 389 9.54 -4.53 -1.84
CA PHE A 389 10.41 -3.37 -1.75
C PHE A 389 11.08 -3.38 -0.37
N PRO A 390 12.40 -3.60 -0.31
CA PRO A 390 13.11 -3.73 0.96
C PRO A 390 13.50 -2.38 1.55
N GLN A 391 13.21 -1.27 0.86
CA GLN A 391 13.46 0.07 1.38
C GLN A 391 12.23 0.57 2.14
N ARG A 392 12.49 1.35 3.19
CA ARG A 392 11.42 2.02 3.91
C ARG A 392 10.64 2.99 3.00
N ARG A 393 11.26 3.72 2.08
CA ARG A 393 10.58 4.58 1.08
C ARG A 393 11.38 4.70 -0.20
N GLU A 394 10.73 5.06 -1.28
CA GLU A 394 11.36 5.32 -2.58
C GLU A 394 12.25 6.55 -2.52
N PHE A 395 11.75 7.67 -1.99
CA PHE A 395 12.51 8.91 -1.84
C PHE A 395 12.40 9.48 -0.41
N PRO A 396 13.47 10.11 0.10
CA PRO A 396 13.45 10.81 1.39
C PRO A 396 12.91 12.25 1.21
N ARG A 397 11.70 12.38 0.66
CA ARG A 397 11.07 13.66 0.30
C ARG A 397 9.58 13.67 0.68
N PRO A 398 8.92 14.83 0.78
CA PRO A 398 7.46 14.91 0.75
C PRO A 398 6.90 14.60 -0.64
N TYR A 399 5.61 14.28 -0.72
CA TYR A 399 4.96 13.96 -2.00
C TYR A 399 3.45 14.20 -2.02
N VAL A 400 2.90 14.54 -3.17
CA VAL A 400 1.45 14.57 -3.39
C VAL A 400 1.02 13.19 -3.92
N LYS A 401 0.35 12.40 -3.09
CA LYS A 401 -0.15 11.06 -3.44
C LYS A 401 -1.39 11.14 -4.30
N ARG A 402 -1.49 10.27 -5.29
CA ARG A 402 -2.76 9.90 -5.92
C ARG A 402 -2.82 8.40 -6.10
N THR A 403 -3.86 7.76 -5.60
CA THR A 403 -4.17 6.37 -5.95
C THR A 403 -5.55 6.32 -6.59
N TYR A 404 -5.59 6.04 -7.88
CA TYR A 404 -6.83 5.92 -8.63
C TYR A 404 -7.20 4.44 -8.76
N ALA A 405 -8.45 4.10 -8.44
CA ALA A 405 -9.04 2.83 -8.82
C ALA A 405 -9.92 2.98 -10.05
N THR A 406 -10.10 1.90 -10.80
CA THR A 406 -11.10 1.82 -11.86
C THR A 406 -11.71 0.44 -11.90
N ASN A 407 -12.96 0.34 -12.32
CA ASN A 407 -13.62 -0.92 -12.71
C ASN A 407 -13.81 -1.00 -14.24
N SER A 408 -13.18 -0.10 -14.99
CA SER A 408 -13.31 -0.02 -16.45
C SER A 408 -12.85 -1.30 -17.15
N LYS A 409 -13.57 -1.62 -18.23
CA LYS A 409 -13.31 -2.71 -19.17
C LYS A 409 -12.99 -2.20 -20.58
N THR A 410 -12.66 -0.92 -20.69
CA THR A 410 -12.38 -0.24 -21.96
C THR A 410 -11.11 0.60 -21.91
N LEU A 411 -10.17 0.31 -21.00
CA LEU A 411 -8.96 1.11 -20.81
C LEU A 411 -8.12 1.22 -22.09
N GLY A 412 -8.02 0.14 -22.87
CA GLY A 412 -7.31 0.15 -24.14
C GLY A 412 -7.99 1.02 -25.19
N LYS A 413 -9.33 1.02 -25.23
CA LYS A 413 -10.13 1.81 -26.18
C LYS A 413 -10.19 3.29 -25.81
N ASP A 414 -10.21 3.58 -24.52
CA ASP A 414 -10.37 4.93 -23.98
C ASP A 414 -9.06 5.72 -23.96
N GLY A 415 -7.95 5.14 -24.43
CA GLY A 415 -6.66 5.83 -24.59
C GLY A 415 -5.86 6.00 -23.30
N TRP A 416 -6.22 5.31 -22.21
CA TRP A 416 -5.56 5.43 -20.90
C TRP A 416 -4.04 5.25 -20.99
N VAL A 417 -3.59 4.26 -21.75
CA VAL A 417 -2.16 3.94 -21.90
C VAL A 417 -1.37 5.16 -22.38
N ASN A 418 -1.81 5.80 -23.46
CA ASN A 418 -1.12 6.97 -24.01
C ASN A 418 -1.19 8.16 -23.06
N THR A 419 -2.36 8.37 -22.43
CA THR A 419 -2.54 9.46 -21.47
C THR A 419 -1.60 9.30 -20.26
N LEU A 420 -1.55 8.12 -19.63
CA LEU A 420 -0.68 7.89 -18.46
C LEU A 420 0.80 8.04 -18.82
N VAL A 421 1.24 7.45 -19.95
CA VAL A 421 2.64 7.56 -20.41
C VAL A 421 3.01 9.03 -20.64
N GLY A 422 2.18 9.79 -21.33
CA GLY A 422 2.42 11.21 -21.57
C GLY A 422 2.44 12.04 -20.29
N ARG A 423 1.68 11.67 -19.25
CA ARG A 423 1.74 12.34 -17.94
C ARG A 423 3.02 12.03 -17.18
N LEU A 424 3.42 10.75 -17.13
CA LEU A 424 4.66 10.31 -16.44
C LEU A 424 5.92 10.85 -17.16
N GLY A 425 5.91 10.90 -18.49
CA GLY A 425 7.01 11.40 -19.32
C GLY A 425 7.48 12.79 -18.93
N LYS A 426 6.57 13.70 -18.59
CA LYS A 426 6.90 15.08 -18.16
C LYS A 426 7.87 15.19 -16.97
N ILE A 427 8.02 14.13 -16.17
CA ILE A 427 8.98 14.07 -15.05
C ILE A 427 10.02 12.96 -15.24
N CYS A 428 9.67 11.87 -15.94
CA CYS A 428 10.54 10.71 -16.09
C CYS A 428 11.36 10.70 -17.38
N ASP A 429 11.04 11.53 -18.37
CA ASP A 429 11.79 11.56 -19.63
C ASP A 429 12.89 12.63 -19.57
N PRO A 430 14.18 12.27 -19.61
CA PRO A 430 15.26 13.25 -19.61
C PRO A 430 15.29 14.14 -20.86
N TYR A 431 14.65 13.73 -21.96
CA TYR A 431 14.56 14.53 -23.18
C TYR A 431 13.64 15.75 -23.01
N GLU A 432 12.77 15.77 -22.01
CA GLU A 432 11.97 16.95 -21.61
C GLU A 432 12.83 18.15 -21.17
N LYS A 433 14.13 17.91 -20.96
CA LYS A 433 15.11 18.91 -20.55
C LYS A 433 16.02 19.32 -21.70
N LEU A 434 15.67 18.98 -22.93
CA LEU A 434 16.34 19.43 -24.15
C LEU A 434 15.38 20.25 -25.03
N ASP A 435 15.94 21.05 -25.93
CA ASP A 435 15.18 21.70 -26.99
C ASP A 435 14.55 20.68 -27.95
N ASP A 436 13.63 21.11 -28.82
CA ASP A 436 12.90 20.22 -29.74
C ASP A 436 13.84 19.41 -30.67
N ALA A 437 15.07 19.91 -30.88
CA ALA A 437 16.12 19.23 -31.64
C ALA A 437 16.90 18.18 -30.81
N ASN A 438 16.69 18.10 -29.49
CA ASN A 438 17.44 17.30 -28.52
C ASN A 438 18.94 17.61 -28.50
N GLU A 439 19.31 18.86 -28.72
CA GLU A 439 20.69 19.31 -28.80
C GLU A 439 21.12 20.04 -27.53
N ARG A 440 20.28 20.95 -27.02
CA ARG A 440 20.66 21.88 -25.94
C ARG A 440 19.79 21.74 -24.70
N PRO A 441 20.39 21.73 -23.49
CA PRO A 441 19.62 21.77 -22.26
C PRO A 441 18.74 23.00 -22.13
N VAL A 442 17.46 22.80 -21.79
CA VAL A 442 16.51 23.86 -21.45
C VAL A 442 16.01 23.68 -20.02
N PRO A 443 15.63 24.76 -19.30
CA PRO A 443 15.02 24.62 -17.99
C PRO A 443 13.67 23.88 -18.09
N ASN A 444 13.45 22.88 -17.25
CA ASN A 444 12.15 22.24 -17.10
C ASN A 444 11.81 22.16 -15.61
N PRO A 445 11.00 23.11 -15.09
CA PRO A 445 10.74 23.22 -13.66
C PRO A 445 10.19 21.93 -13.06
N LEU A 446 9.36 21.18 -13.79
CA LEU A 446 8.74 19.98 -13.29
C LEU A 446 9.76 18.83 -13.18
N TYR A 447 10.53 18.58 -14.24
CA TYR A 447 11.61 17.57 -14.23
C TYR A 447 12.71 17.88 -13.19
N ASP A 448 13.09 19.16 -13.10
CA ASP A 448 14.19 19.61 -12.25
C ASP A 448 13.82 19.57 -10.75
N ASN A 449 12.55 19.75 -10.42
CA ASN A 449 12.12 19.94 -9.02
C ASN A 449 11.18 18.86 -8.50
N CYS A 450 10.67 17.94 -9.33
CA CYS A 450 9.81 16.84 -8.89
C CYS A 450 10.43 15.46 -9.20
N LYS A 451 10.00 14.44 -8.48
CA LYS A 451 10.31 13.02 -8.77
C LYS A 451 9.02 12.20 -8.71
N LEU A 452 8.96 11.11 -9.45
CA LEU A 452 7.83 10.20 -9.46
C LEU A 452 8.20 8.81 -8.92
N SER A 453 7.27 8.26 -8.15
CA SER A 453 7.13 6.81 -7.99
C SER A 453 5.71 6.44 -8.43
N ALA A 454 5.58 5.62 -9.46
CA ALA A 454 4.30 5.11 -9.91
C ALA A 454 4.26 3.59 -9.78
N GLN A 455 3.12 3.05 -9.37
CA GLN A 455 2.82 1.63 -9.28
C GLN A 455 1.46 1.38 -9.92
N ILE A 456 1.41 0.50 -10.92
CA ILE A 456 0.20 0.14 -11.65
C ILE A 456 -0.02 -1.36 -11.43
N GLN A 457 -1.02 -1.68 -10.61
CA GLN A 457 -1.38 -3.04 -10.21
C GLN A 457 -2.64 -3.50 -10.95
N CYS A 458 -2.55 -4.66 -11.62
CA CYS A 458 -3.68 -5.26 -12.32
C CYS A 458 -4.43 -6.27 -11.44
N PHE A 459 -5.74 -6.08 -11.27
CA PHE A 459 -6.67 -7.03 -10.65
C PHE A 459 -7.70 -7.60 -11.64
N GLY A 460 -7.73 -7.11 -12.88
CA GLY A 460 -8.79 -7.35 -13.86
C GLY A 460 -9.05 -8.81 -14.23
N GLY A 461 -10.15 -9.00 -14.95
CA GLY A 461 -10.74 -10.31 -15.24
C GLY A 461 -11.71 -10.80 -14.15
N GLU A 462 -12.78 -11.47 -14.58
CA GLU A 462 -13.83 -12.05 -13.74
C GLU A 462 -13.31 -13.22 -12.90
N ASN A 463 -12.18 -13.81 -13.31
CA ASN A 463 -11.52 -14.89 -12.59
C ASN A 463 -10.65 -14.43 -11.42
N SER A 464 -10.48 -13.11 -11.25
CA SER A 464 -9.72 -12.52 -10.17
C SER A 464 -10.32 -12.82 -8.80
N MET A 465 -9.48 -13.23 -7.85
CA MET A 465 -9.89 -13.43 -6.46
C MET A 465 -10.15 -12.11 -5.74
N PHE A 466 -9.52 -11.01 -6.18
CA PHE A 466 -9.85 -9.67 -5.69
C PHE A 466 -11.35 -9.38 -5.83
N TYR A 467 -11.91 -9.72 -7.00
CA TYR A 467 -13.34 -9.63 -7.31
C TYR A 467 -14.16 -10.72 -6.63
N LYS A 468 -13.79 -12.00 -6.79
CA LYS A 468 -14.59 -13.14 -6.30
C LYS A 468 -14.77 -13.17 -4.78
N ASN A 469 -13.79 -12.67 -4.02
CA ASN A 469 -13.91 -12.55 -2.55
C ASN A 469 -14.69 -11.29 -2.11
N GLY A 470 -15.10 -10.43 -3.03
CA GLY A 470 -15.91 -9.23 -2.76
C GLY A 470 -17.40 -9.53 -2.55
N ASP A 471 -17.73 -10.55 -1.76
CA ASP A 471 -19.11 -11.05 -1.54
C ASP A 471 -19.96 -10.18 -0.60
N GLY A 472 -19.50 -8.97 -0.29
CA GLY A 472 -20.16 -8.04 0.65
C GLY A 472 -19.97 -8.39 2.13
N SER A 473 -19.24 -9.47 2.45
CA SER A 473 -18.95 -9.81 3.84
C SER A 473 -17.93 -8.86 4.47
N SER A 474 -16.94 -8.36 3.71
CA SER A 474 -15.96 -7.38 4.21
C SER A 474 -16.42 -5.92 4.04
N ALA A 475 -15.90 -5.01 4.87
CA ALA A 475 -16.10 -3.56 4.72
C ALA A 475 -15.17 -2.92 3.66
N TYR A 476 -14.44 -3.72 2.87
CA TYR A 476 -13.61 -3.21 1.77
C TYR A 476 -14.48 -2.75 0.60
N SER A 477 -14.32 -1.49 0.19
CA SER A 477 -15.22 -0.81 -0.74
C SER A 477 -14.93 -1.10 -2.23
N TRP A 478 -13.67 -1.22 -2.62
CA TRP A 478 -13.29 -1.16 -4.05
C TRP A 478 -13.09 -2.53 -4.71
N ARG A 479 -13.86 -3.55 -4.31
CA ARG A 479 -13.65 -4.96 -4.69
C ARG A 479 -13.93 -5.28 -6.17
N ASP A 480 -14.64 -4.40 -6.86
CA ASP A 480 -14.90 -4.46 -8.30
C ASP A 480 -13.79 -3.83 -9.16
N SER A 481 -12.71 -3.35 -8.55
CA SER A 481 -11.63 -2.70 -9.29
C SER A 481 -10.86 -3.68 -10.17
N THR A 482 -10.51 -3.23 -11.37
CA THR A 482 -9.70 -3.95 -12.36
C THR A 482 -8.26 -3.49 -12.40
N VAL A 483 -7.99 -2.22 -12.10
CA VAL A 483 -6.64 -1.65 -12.00
C VAL A 483 -6.60 -0.64 -10.85
N LEU A 484 -5.53 -0.69 -10.06
CA LEU A 484 -5.11 0.43 -9.20
C LEU A 484 -3.87 1.06 -9.82
N GLN A 485 -3.84 2.39 -9.91
CA GLN A 485 -2.63 3.14 -10.22
C GLN A 485 -2.33 4.11 -9.07
N THR A 486 -1.21 3.90 -8.40
CA THR A 486 -0.64 4.83 -7.42
C THR A 486 0.42 5.65 -8.13
N VAL A 487 0.34 6.97 -8.04
CA VAL A 487 1.29 7.90 -8.66
C VAL A 487 1.65 8.95 -7.63
N ASP A 488 2.84 8.84 -7.05
CA ASP A 488 3.37 9.73 -6.05
C ASP A 488 4.27 10.78 -6.70
N CYS A 489 3.89 12.05 -6.58
CA CYS A 489 4.68 13.18 -7.06
C CYS A 489 5.45 13.82 -5.90
N TRP A 490 6.71 13.44 -5.77
CA TRP A 490 7.62 13.89 -4.74
C TRP A 490 8.14 15.30 -5.06
N TYR A 491 8.19 16.16 -4.03
CA TYR A 491 8.68 17.52 -4.12
C TYR A 491 9.85 17.75 -3.16
N LEU A 492 10.56 18.86 -3.31
CA LEU A 492 11.76 19.16 -2.52
C LEU A 492 11.44 19.34 -1.03
N ASN A 493 12.40 19.06 -0.15
CA ASN A 493 12.23 19.17 1.30
C ASN A 493 12.14 20.64 1.75
N ILE A 494 11.60 20.89 2.95
CA ILE A 494 11.38 22.25 3.47
C ILE A 494 12.64 23.12 3.50
N ASN A 495 13.81 22.50 3.64
CA ASN A 495 15.11 23.18 3.70
C ASN A 495 15.70 23.52 2.32
N ASP A 496 15.09 23.04 1.22
CA ASP A 496 15.54 23.35 -0.14
C ASP A 496 15.00 24.71 -0.59
N THR A 497 15.84 25.53 -1.23
CA THR A 497 15.49 26.88 -1.71
C THR A 497 14.23 26.90 -2.60
N ASN A 498 14.03 25.83 -3.39
CA ASN A 498 12.92 25.70 -4.34
C ASN A 498 11.70 24.94 -3.77
N HIS A 499 11.66 24.65 -2.46
CA HIS A 499 10.60 23.86 -1.82
C HIS A 499 9.17 24.27 -2.21
N LYS A 500 8.81 25.54 -1.98
CA LYS A 500 7.44 26.04 -2.25
C LYS A 500 7.06 25.94 -3.72
N MET A 501 8.01 26.24 -4.61
CA MET A 501 7.80 26.11 -6.06
C MET A 501 7.58 24.64 -6.44
N SER A 502 8.44 23.75 -5.95
CA SER A 502 8.35 22.31 -6.17
C SER A 502 7.02 21.73 -5.67
N GLN A 503 6.58 22.13 -4.47
CA GLN A 503 5.28 21.75 -3.91
C GLN A 503 4.11 22.22 -4.79
N ASN A 504 4.14 23.46 -5.28
CA ASN A 504 3.11 23.99 -6.18
C ASN A 504 3.07 23.23 -7.50
N LEU A 505 4.23 22.91 -8.08
CA LEU A 505 4.34 22.11 -9.30
C LEU A 505 3.76 20.71 -9.11
N ALA A 506 4.09 20.03 -8.01
CA ALA A 506 3.56 18.70 -7.70
C ALA A 506 2.02 18.71 -7.53
N ASN A 507 1.48 19.71 -6.83
CA ASN A 507 0.04 19.87 -6.65
C ASN A 507 -0.67 20.17 -7.98
N GLN A 508 -0.13 21.08 -8.79
CA GLN A 508 -0.70 21.40 -10.10
C GLN A 508 -0.69 20.18 -11.02
N TRP A 509 0.42 19.45 -11.07
CA TRP A 509 0.56 18.26 -11.90
C TRP A 509 -0.46 17.17 -11.52
N GLN A 510 -0.72 16.97 -10.22
CA GLN A 510 -1.75 16.03 -9.77
C GLN A 510 -3.17 16.53 -10.05
N LYS A 511 -3.43 17.84 -9.96
CA LYS A 511 -4.73 18.42 -10.34
C LYS A 511 -5.03 18.20 -11.83
N GLU A 512 -4.01 18.32 -12.69
CA GLU A 512 -4.13 17.99 -14.11
C GLU A 512 -4.36 16.48 -14.34
N ASN A 513 -3.71 15.61 -13.55
CA ASN A 513 -3.98 14.17 -13.60
C ASN A 513 -5.42 13.86 -13.18
N ASP A 514 -5.93 14.48 -12.12
CA ASP A 514 -7.32 14.35 -11.70
C ASP A 514 -8.27 14.70 -12.87
N GLY A 515 -7.96 15.75 -13.65
CA GLY A 515 -8.76 16.15 -14.81
C GLY A 515 -8.86 15.13 -15.96
N VAL A 516 -7.96 14.14 -16.02
CA VAL A 516 -7.95 13.11 -17.09
C VAL A 516 -8.17 11.69 -16.58
N MET A 517 -7.86 11.40 -15.31
CA MET A 517 -7.92 10.06 -14.71
C MET A 517 -9.26 9.73 -14.04
N ILE A 518 -10.11 10.72 -13.79
CA ILE A 518 -11.43 10.54 -13.16
C ILE A 518 -12.52 11.39 -13.82
N GLY A 519 -13.77 10.93 -13.71
CA GLY A 519 -14.96 11.63 -14.19
C GLY A 519 -15.53 11.04 -15.48
N ALA A 520 -16.74 11.47 -15.85
CA ALA A 520 -17.56 10.79 -16.89
C ALA A 520 -16.86 10.65 -18.26
N LYS A 521 -15.93 11.55 -18.59
CA LYS A 521 -15.17 11.55 -19.84
C LYS A 521 -13.73 11.01 -19.70
N SER A 522 -13.36 10.53 -18.52
CA SER A 522 -12.00 10.06 -18.23
C SER A 522 -11.63 8.84 -19.06
N CYS A 523 -10.35 8.74 -19.39
CA CYS A 523 -9.75 7.56 -20.00
C CYS A 523 -9.57 6.38 -19.04
N PHE A 524 -9.56 6.61 -17.72
CA PHE A 524 -9.25 5.60 -16.71
C PHE A 524 -10.47 5.19 -15.90
N SER A 525 -11.08 6.12 -15.14
CA SER A 525 -12.25 5.83 -14.30
C SER A 525 -13.38 6.81 -14.57
N LYS A 526 -14.55 6.30 -14.95
CA LYS A 526 -15.74 7.14 -15.25
C LYS A 526 -16.35 7.80 -14.01
N THR A 527 -16.00 7.31 -12.83
CA THR A 527 -16.36 7.88 -11.53
C THR A 527 -15.09 8.22 -10.76
N ASP A 528 -15.16 9.18 -9.83
CA ASP A 528 -14.03 9.44 -8.94
C ASP A 528 -13.93 8.33 -7.90
N ARG A 529 -12.94 7.47 -8.08
CA ARG A 529 -12.67 6.30 -7.24
C ARG A 529 -11.27 6.38 -6.68
N ARG A 530 -10.83 7.58 -6.32
CA ARG A 530 -9.56 7.75 -5.62
C ARG A 530 -9.61 7.07 -4.26
N VAL A 531 -8.60 6.26 -4.01
CA VAL A 531 -8.41 5.49 -2.78
C VAL A 531 -7.14 5.93 -2.08
N LEU A 532 -6.93 5.44 -0.87
CA LEU A 532 -5.85 5.87 0.02
C LEU A 532 -5.91 7.35 0.38
N TRP A 533 -5.31 7.63 1.53
CA TRP A 533 -5.30 8.96 2.08
C TRP A 533 -4.32 9.89 1.35
N GLY A 534 -4.65 11.18 1.28
CA GLY A 534 -3.89 12.19 0.55
C GLY A 534 -4.27 12.32 -0.93
N SER A 535 -5.05 11.36 -1.45
CA SER A 535 -5.53 11.38 -2.84
C SER A 535 -6.52 12.50 -3.15
N TRP A 536 -7.15 13.09 -2.13
CA TRP A 536 -8.19 14.13 -2.28
C TRP A 536 -7.69 15.57 -2.06
N GLY A 537 -6.36 15.76 -1.99
CA GLY A 537 -5.74 17.08 -2.07
C GLY A 537 -5.88 17.97 -0.83
N SER A 538 -6.45 17.47 0.26
CA SER A 538 -6.48 18.16 1.55
C SER A 538 -6.15 17.20 2.69
N TRP A 539 -5.38 17.73 3.65
CA TRP A 539 -4.95 17.04 4.86
C TRP A 539 -5.87 17.37 6.06
N VAL A 540 -6.82 18.29 5.85
CA VAL A 540 -7.79 18.74 6.85
C VAL A 540 -8.94 17.74 6.96
N MET A 541 -8.77 16.71 7.79
CA MET A 541 -9.71 15.58 7.90
C MET A 541 -11.08 15.94 8.44
N ALA A 542 -11.18 17.00 9.25
CA ALA A 542 -12.46 17.46 9.77
C ALA A 542 -13.35 18.11 8.69
N SER A 543 -12.84 18.38 7.48
CA SER A 543 -13.62 18.99 6.42
C SER A 543 -14.69 18.02 5.90
N PRO A 544 -15.98 18.41 5.87
CA PRO A 544 -17.05 17.60 5.29
C PRO A 544 -16.80 17.24 3.82
N ASP A 545 -16.16 18.14 3.08
CA ASP A 545 -15.82 17.94 1.67
C ASP A 545 -14.75 16.88 1.45
N VAL A 546 -13.91 16.67 2.46
CA VAL A 546 -12.87 15.63 2.48
C VAL A 546 -13.47 14.34 3.00
N TRP A 547 -14.30 14.38 4.05
CA TRP A 547 -14.85 13.15 4.64
C TRP A 547 -15.80 12.39 3.72
N LYS A 548 -16.64 13.11 2.95
CA LYS A 548 -17.57 12.51 1.97
C LYS A 548 -16.89 11.69 0.87
N THR A 549 -15.57 11.79 0.75
CA THR A 549 -14.79 11.08 -0.28
C THR A 549 -14.13 9.81 0.25
N TYR A 550 -14.28 9.51 1.55
CA TYR A 550 -13.64 8.36 2.22
C TYR A 550 -14.60 7.23 2.61
N TYR A 551 -15.89 7.37 2.33
CA TYR A 551 -16.83 6.25 2.36
C TYR A 551 -17.60 6.21 1.04
N GLU A 552 -17.93 5.00 0.58
CA GLU A 552 -18.64 4.79 -0.70
C GLU A 552 -20.16 4.73 -0.54
N ASP A 553 -20.61 4.29 0.62
CA ASP A 553 -22.00 3.95 0.91
C ASP A 553 -22.31 4.42 2.32
N GLU A 554 -23.29 5.30 2.43
CA GLU A 554 -23.63 5.92 3.69
C GLU A 554 -24.21 4.91 4.67
N ALA A 555 -25.02 3.96 4.20
CA ALA A 555 -25.60 2.93 5.07
C ALA A 555 -24.50 2.07 5.71
N LYS A 556 -23.48 1.68 4.93
CA LYS A 556 -22.27 1.00 5.39
C LYS A 556 -21.52 1.85 6.40
N TYR A 557 -21.31 3.13 6.13
CA TYR A 557 -20.64 4.05 7.06
C TYR A 557 -21.39 4.14 8.40
N GLN A 558 -22.71 4.33 8.38
CA GLN A 558 -23.54 4.37 9.58
C GLN A 558 -23.50 3.05 10.37
N ARG A 559 -23.50 1.91 9.68
CA ARG A 559 -23.35 0.59 10.32
C ARG A 559 -21.98 0.45 11.00
N LEU A 560 -20.90 0.89 10.35
CA LEU A 560 -19.56 0.91 10.95
C LEU A 560 -19.52 1.84 12.18
N GLY A 561 -20.19 2.98 12.11
CA GLY A 561 -20.38 3.87 13.27
C GLY A 561 -21.00 3.14 14.44
N LYS A 562 -22.12 2.43 14.21
CA LYS A 562 -22.83 1.65 15.24
C LYS A 562 -21.95 0.59 15.88
N ALA A 563 -21.23 -0.19 15.07
CA ALA A 563 -20.29 -1.18 15.55
C ALA A 563 -19.17 -0.54 16.40
N ARG A 564 -18.66 0.63 15.99
CA ARG A 564 -17.63 1.38 16.72
C ARG A 564 -18.15 1.90 18.04
N ALA A 565 -19.33 2.52 18.08
CA ALA A 565 -19.92 3.02 19.33
C ALA A 565 -20.22 1.89 20.33
N ALA A 566 -20.57 0.70 19.85
CA ALA A 566 -20.73 -0.47 20.70
C ALA A 566 -19.38 -1.00 21.23
N ALA A 567 -18.32 -0.98 20.41
CA ALA A 567 -17.00 -1.46 20.78
C ALA A 567 -16.18 -0.47 21.63
N ASP A 568 -16.46 0.82 21.53
CA ASP A 568 -15.77 1.90 22.25
C ASP A 568 -16.77 2.99 22.70
N PRO A 569 -17.60 2.71 23.72
CA PRO A 569 -18.63 3.63 24.20
C PRO A 569 -18.05 4.89 24.85
N ASN A 570 -16.80 4.84 25.30
CA ASN A 570 -16.13 5.96 25.97
C ASN A 570 -15.34 6.86 25.01
N GLY A 571 -15.19 6.46 23.73
CA GLY A 571 -14.30 7.13 22.80
C GLY A 571 -12.82 7.02 23.19
N THR A 572 -12.42 5.93 23.83
CA THR A 572 -11.03 5.69 24.24
C THR A 572 -10.09 5.59 23.04
N PHE A 573 -10.51 5.04 21.91
CA PHE A 573 -9.68 4.79 20.73
C PHE A 573 -9.86 5.84 19.63
N THR A 574 -10.18 7.08 20.02
CA THR A 574 -10.59 8.15 19.09
C THR A 574 -9.64 9.34 19.09
N ALA A 575 -8.43 9.17 19.63
CA ALA A 575 -7.42 10.23 19.60
C ALA A 575 -6.90 10.52 18.20
N ASN A 576 -7.07 9.57 17.27
CA ASN A 576 -6.75 9.80 15.88
C ASN A 576 -7.87 10.59 15.17
N ARG A 577 -7.49 11.33 14.13
CA ARG A 577 -8.41 12.22 13.39
C ARG A 577 -9.31 11.48 12.39
N GLU A 578 -9.20 10.15 12.27
CA GLU A 578 -9.93 9.30 11.30
C GLU A 578 -10.96 8.37 11.95
N SER A 579 -11.40 8.69 13.17
CA SER A 579 -12.29 7.79 13.90
C SER A 579 -13.72 7.80 13.36
N ILE A 580 -14.27 6.60 13.11
CA ILE A 580 -15.65 6.43 12.67
C ILE A 580 -16.60 6.79 13.83
N CYS A 581 -17.66 7.55 13.60
CA CYS A 581 -18.59 7.99 14.65
C CYS A 581 -20.07 7.77 14.27
N CYS A 582 -20.91 7.45 15.28
CA CYS A 582 -22.35 7.22 15.17
C CYS A 582 -23.23 8.46 15.01
N CYS A 583 -22.79 9.64 15.47
CA CYS A 583 -23.68 10.78 15.69
C CYS A 583 -23.01 12.13 15.41
N THR A 584 -23.79 13.06 14.85
CA THR A 584 -23.58 14.51 14.81
C THR A 584 -23.48 15.09 16.23
N PRO A 585 -22.32 15.64 16.67
CA PRO A 585 -22.26 16.19 18.02
C PRO A 585 -22.73 17.65 18.08
N LYS A 586 -23.61 17.93 19.05
CA LYS A 586 -23.89 19.29 19.53
C LYS A 586 -22.66 19.83 20.28
N LEU A 587 -22.37 21.11 20.06
CA LEU A 587 -21.33 21.90 20.70
C LEU A 587 -21.47 21.91 22.23
N GLY A 588 -20.43 21.47 22.95
CA GLY A 588 -20.32 21.60 24.41
C GLY A 588 -19.16 20.80 25.02
N ASN A 589 -17.96 21.39 25.04
CA ASN A 589 -16.80 21.09 25.88
C ASN A 589 -16.13 19.69 25.85
N ILE A 590 -16.25 18.94 24.75
CA ILE A 590 -15.26 17.93 24.33
C ILE A 590 -15.02 18.13 22.84
N GLN A 591 -13.81 18.54 22.45
CA GLN A 591 -13.43 18.76 21.05
C GLN A 591 -12.99 17.42 20.43
N LEU A 592 -13.87 16.79 19.64
CA LEU A 592 -13.62 16.16 18.33
C LEU A 592 -14.88 15.43 17.85
N GLY A 593 -15.26 15.69 16.59
CA GLY A 593 -16.36 15.02 15.88
C GLY A 593 -17.32 16.02 15.24
N PHE A 594 -17.34 16.09 13.91
CA PHE A 594 -18.42 16.73 13.17
C PHE A 594 -19.05 15.71 12.21
N THR A 595 -20.37 15.79 12.07
CA THR A 595 -21.22 15.08 11.10
C THR A 595 -22.12 16.14 10.45
N VAL A 596 -22.55 15.93 9.19
CA VAL A 596 -23.92 16.14 8.66
C VAL A 596 -23.99 15.40 7.32
N LEU A 597 -25.02 14.58 7.14
CA LEU A 597 -25.59 14.17 5.84
C LEU A 597 -26.77 15.06 5.48
N ARG A 598 -26.95 15.32 4.19
CA ARG A 598 -28.21 15.82 3.62
C ARG A 598 -29.27 14.72 3.64
N GLU A 599 -30.51 15.12 3.88
CA GLU A 599 -31.70 14.40 3.40
C GLU A 599 -32.50 15.26 2.39
N PRO A 600 -33.43 14.66 1.62
CA PRO A 600 -33.63 14.93 0.21
C PRO A 600 -34.77 15.92 -0.05
N LEU A 601 -34.78 16.52 -1.25
CA LEU A 601 -36.03 16.95 -1.87
C LEU A 601 -36.14 16.36 -3.28
N SER A 602 -37.22 15.62 -3.42
CA SER A 602 -37.77 14.96 -4.59
C SER A 602 -38.21 15.94 -5.69
N VAL A 603 -38.24 15.38 -6.89
CA VAL A 603 -38.89 15.77 -8.15
C VAL A 603 -40.09 16.76 -8.07
N GLN A 604 -39.99 17.83 -8.89
CA GLN A 604 -40.97 18.61 -9.73
C GLN A 604 -42.50 18.47 -9.48
N PRO A 605 -43.34 19.54 -9.65
CA PRO A 605 -43.68 20.09 -10.98
C PRO A 605 -44.03 21.60 -11.14
N ILE A 606 -43.84 22.09 -12.38
CA ILE A 606 -44.63 23.03 -13.23
C ILE A 606 -45.00 24.45 -12.72
N SER A 607 -44.45 25.46 -13.41
CA SER A 607 -45.19 26.31 -14.37
C SER A 607 -44.30 26.66 -15.56
#